data_AF-A0A1B1CF12-F1
#
_entry.id   AF-A0A1B1CF12-F1
#
_cell.length_a   1.000
_cell.length_b   1.000
_cell.length_c   1.000
_cell.angle_alpha   90.00
_cell.angle_beta   90.00
_cell.angle_gamma   90.00
#
_symmetry.space_group_name_H-M   'P 1'
#
loop_
_entity.id
_entity.type
_entity.pdbx_description
1 polymer ?
#
loop_
_entity_poly.entity_id
_entity_poly.type
_entity_poly.pdbx_seq_one_letter_code
_entity_poly.pdbx_strand_id
1 'polypeptide(L)'
;MGVLTVIGAFLVALIVPAVSRLLSDEYKEWRPHLVRKVIRFSVRFLPQSERGRYEEEFSAHIEDTPGDLSKLIVALSLIPAAFRMSDRPLLALGLKRALDIFIAVGSLALLMPLLISVAIFIRIESRGPIVVKHTRLGKGGKTFPVFKFRTMYSDKSYDALAGLAFRSDPRITRTGSFLRITSIDELPQLFNVLRGDMSLVGPRAYPPI
;
A
#
# COMPACT_ATOMS: atom_id res chain seq x y z
N MET A 1 -0.51 28.82 59.54
CA MET A 1 -1.30 29.09 58.32
C MET A 1 -2.46 30.00 58.70
N GLY A 2 -2.94 30.86 57.79
CA GLY A 2 -4.01 31.81 58.08
C GLY A 2 -5.41 31.20 57.95
N VAL A 3 -6.41 31.75 58.64
CA VAL A 3 -7.80 31.27 58.56
C VAL A 3 -8.33 31.31 57.12
N LEU A 4 -8.00 32.37 56.35
CA LEU A 4 -8.32 32.44 54.91
C LEU A 4 -7.76 31.25 54.10
N THR A 5 -6.54 30.79 54.37
CA THR A 5 -5.96 29.66 53.64
C THR A 5 -6.66 28.33 53.97
N VAL A 6 -7.19 28.18 55.18
CA VAL A 6 -7.98 26.99 55.56
C VAL A 6 -9.36 27.02 54.93
N ILE A 7 -10.06 28.17 54.97
CA ILE A 7 -11.37 28.35 54.33
C ILE A 7 -11.26 28.19 52.81
N GLY A 8 -10.24 28.77 52.18
CA GLY A 8 -9.99 28.63 50.74
C GLY A 8 -9.75 27.17 50.32
N ALA A 9 -8.92 26.43 51.07
CA ALA A 9 -8.69 25.00 50.82
C ALA A 9 -9.98 24.18 50.97
N PHE A 10 -10.81 24.47 51.99
CA PHE A 10 -12.09 23.79 52.20
C PHE A 10 -13.10 24.07 51.08
N LEU A 11 -13.20 25.32 50.61
CA LEU A 11 -14.05 25.68 49.47
C LEU A 11 -13.60 24.99 48.18
N VAL A 12 -12.30 24.95 47.89
CA VAL A 12 -11.76 24.22 46.72
C VAL A 12 -12.07 22.72 46.83
N ALA A 13 -11.89 22.12 48.01
CA ALA A 13 -12.17 20.70 48.25
C ALA A 13 -13.67 20.33 48.11
N LEU A 14 -14.59 21.29 48.23
CA LEU A 14 -16.03 21.07 48.06
C LEU A 14 -16.51 21.40 46.63
N ILE A 15 -15.98 22.47 46.02
CA ILE A 15 -16.36 22.91 44.68
C ILE A 15 -15.79 21.98 43.59
N VAL A 16 -14.53 21.56 43.68
CA VAL A 16 -13.88 20.76 42.64
C VAL A 16 -14.58 19.40 42.41
N PRO A 17 -14.96 18.61 43.44
CA PRO A 17 -15.73 17.39 43.24
C PRO A 17 -17.14 17.63 42.69
N ALA A 18 -17.81 18.73 43.08
CA ALA A 18 -19.15 19.05 42.58
C ALA A 18 -19.12 19.40 41.08
N VAL A 19 -18.19 20.26 40.66
CA VAL A 19 -17.97 20.61 39.24
C VAL A 19 -17.50 19.39 38.43
N SER A 20 -16.62 18.57 39.00
CA SER A 20 -16.13 17.33 38.35
C SER A 20 -17.26 16.33 38.08
N ARG A 21 -18.21 16.16 39.02
CA ARG A 21 -19.41 15.33 38.82
C ARG A 21 -20.30 15.90 37.72
N LEU A 22 -20.66 17.19 37.80
CA LEU A 22 -21.50 17.86 36.81
C LEU A 22 -20.93 17.71 35.38
N LEU A 23 -19.63 17.95 35.21
CA LEU A 23 -18.95 17.76 33.92
C LEU A 23 -18.88 16.29 33.48
N SER A 24 -18.75 15.35 34.42
CA SER A 24 -18.77 13.90 34.13
C SER A 24 -20.14 13.43 33.66
N ASP A 25 -21.21 13.95 34.24
CA ASP A 25 -22.58 13.54 33.94
C ASP A 25 -23.09 14.16 32.63
N GLU A 26 -22.85 15.46 32.42
CA GLU A 26 -23.05 16.14 31.12
C GLU A 26 -22.27 15.40 30.00
N TYR A 27 -21.01 15.03 30.25
CA TYR A 27 -20.21 14.29 29.27
C TYR A 27 -20.83 12.94 28.90
N LYS A 28 -21.40 12.19 29.85
CA LYS A 28 -22.04 10.88 29.58
C LYS A 28 -23.26 11.01 28.66
N GLU A 29 -24.00 12.11 28.76
CA GLU A 29 -25.17 12.39 27.92
C GLU A 29 -24.78 12.82 26.49
N TRP A 30 -23.72 13.61 26.34
CA TRP A 30 -23.20 14.01 25.02
C TRP A 30 -22.38 12.91 24.32
N ARG A 31 -21.68 12.04 25.07
CA ARG A 31 -20.78 11.00 24.54
C ARG A 31 -21.39 10.16 23.40
N PRO A 32 -22.61 9.59 23.48
CA PRO A 32 -23.19 8.79 22.38
C PRO A 32 -23.39 9.59 21.09
N HIS A 33 -23.79 10.87 21.22
CA HIS A 33 -24.00 11.78 20.11
C HIS A 33 -22.68 12.16 19.44
N LEU A 34 -21.64 12.45 20.22
CA LEU A 34 -20.29 12.75 19.74
C LEU A 34 -19.68 11.52 19.04
N VAL A 35 -19.69 10.36 19.67
CA VAL A 35 -19.19 9.09 19.10
C VAL A 35 -19.90 8.77 17.78
N ARG A 36 -21.24 8.78 17.73
CA ARG A 36 -22.00 8.50 16.49
C ARG A 36 -21.78 9.57 15.40
N LYS A 37 -21.39 10.80 15.75
CA LYS A 37 -21.03 11.84 14.79
C LYS A 37 -19.62 11.63 14.22
N VAL A 38 -18.70 11.11 15.03
CA VAL A 38 -17.34 10.73 14.61
C VAL A 38 -17.34 9.47 13.74
N ILE A 39 -18.04 8.39 14.13
CA ILE A 39 -18.14 7.15 13.31
C ILE A 39 -18.71 7.48 11.92
N ARG A 40 -19.85 8.19 11.86
CA ARG A 40 -20.48 8.66 10.60
C ARG A 40 -19.67 9.70 9.82
N PHE A 41 -18.57 10.20 10.37
CA PHE A 41 -17.57 10.98 9.63
C PHE A 41 -16.47 10.06 9.09
N SER A 42 -15.90 9.18 9.92
CA SER A 42 -14.89 8.20 9.55
C SER A 42 -15.31 7.31 8.38
N VAL A 43 -16.51 6.71 8.41
CA VAL A 43 -16.96 5.79 7.35
C VAL A 43 -17.21 6.47 5.99
N ARG A 44 -17.26 7.81 5.93
CA ARG A 44 -17.36 8.54 4.65
C ARG A 44 -16.13 8.34 3.77
N PHE A 45 -14.97 8.10 4.37
CA PHE A 45 -13.74 7.81 3.62
C PHE A 45 -13.75 6.40 2.99
N LEU A 46 -14.59 5.48 3.49
CA LEU A 46 -14.61 4.08 3.07
C LEU A 46 -15.48 3.85 1.80
N PRO A 47 -15.22 2.77 1.03
CA PRO A 47 -16.00 2.43 -0.16
C PRO A 47 -17.50 2.28 0.14
N GLN A 48 -18.38 2.78 -0.73
CA GLN A 48 -19.82 2.88 -0.45
C GLN A 48 -20.46 1.53 -0.06
N SER A 49 -20.04 0.44 -0.70
CA SER A 49 -20.51 -0.93 -0.44
C SER A 49 -20.17 -1.48 0.94
N GLU A 50 -19.18 -0.91 1.64
CA GLU A 50 -18.68 -1.44 2.91
C GLU A 50 -18.99 -0.54 4.11
N ARG A 51 -19.59 0.64 3.89
CA ARG A 51 -19.82 1.63 4.96
C ARG A 51 -20.71 1.11 6.09
N GLY A 52 -21.73 0.32 5.78
CA GLY A 52 -22.61 -0.29 6.79
C GLY A 52 -21.84 -1.23 7.71
N ARG A 53 -21.12 -2.21 7.12
CA ARG A 53 -20.25 -3.14 7.86
C ARG A 53 -19.29 -2.40 8.78
N TYR A 54 -18.62 -1.36 8.27
CA TYR A 54 -17.67 -0.59 9.08
C TYR A 54 -18.33 0.34 10.10
N GLU A 55 -19.55 0.83 9.88
CA GLU A 55 -20.30 1.59 10.89
C GLU A 55 -20.73 0.69 12.06
N GLU A 56 -21.11 -0.56 11.79
CA GLU A 56 -21.39 -1.59 12.79
C GLU A 56 -20.11 -2.02 13.54
N GLU A 57 -19.06 -2.43 12.81
CA GLU A 57 -17.76 -2.88 13.37
C GLU A 57 -17.11 -1.82 14.26
N PHE A 58 -17.12 -0.55 13.82
CA PHE A 58 -16.61 0.57 14.61
C PHE A 58 -17.47 0.88 15.84
N SER A 59 -18.79 0.71 15.75
CA SER A 59 -19.68 0.91 16.90
C SER A 59 -19.44 -0.15 17.97
N ALA A 60 -19.39 -1.43 17.59
CA ALA A 60 -19.10 -2.54 18.50
C ALA A 60 -17.75 -2.38 19.21
N HIS A 61 -16.69 -2.06 18.46
CA HIS A 61 -15.35 -1.86 19.05
C HIS A 61 -15.30 -0.70 20.08
N ILE A 62 -16.11 0.34 19.89
CA ILE A 62 -16.23 1.45 20.86
C ILE A 62 -17.16 1.06 22.02
N GLU A 63 -18.12 0.17 21.82
CA GLU A 63 -18.96 -0.35 22.91
C GLU A 63 -18.16 -1.26 23.86
N ASP A 64 -17.27 -2.10 23.33
CA ASP A 64 -16.33 -2.94 24.10
C ASP A 64 -15.21 -2.15 24.81
N THR A 65 -14.88 -0.94 24.35
CA THR A 65 -13.77 -0.14 24.88
C THR A 65 -14.02 0.31 26.34
N PRO A 66 -13.15 0.00 27.32
CA PRO A 66 -13.39 0.33 28.73
C PRO A 66 -13.15 1.82 29.04
N GLY A 67 -14.14 2.46 29.67
CA GLY A 67 -14.05 3.83 30.19
C GLY A 67 -14.49 4.92 29.20
N ASP A 68 -15.26 5.90 29.69
CA ASP A 68 -15.98 6.86 28.84
C ASP A 68 -15.08 7.80 28.03
N LEU A 69 -13.92 8.18 28.58
CA LEU A 69 -12.94 8.99 27.86
C LEU A 69 -12.22 8.16 26.78
N SER A 70 -11.89 6.91 27.09
CA SER A 70 -11.28 5.94 26.16
C SER A 70 -12.14 5.77 24.90
N LYS A 71 -13.46 5.64 25.07
CA LYS A 71 -14.43 5.51 23.95
C LYS A 71 -14.33 6.67 22.96
N LEU A 72 -14.13 7.90 23.42
CA LEU A 72 -13.97 9.08 22.57
C LEU A 72 -12.58 9.14 21.90
N ILE A 73 -11.51 8.79 22.63
CA ILE A 73 -10.15 8.71 22.08
C ILE A 73 -10.08 7.66 20.96
N VAL A 74 -10.65 6.47 21.18
CA VAL A 74 -10.76 5.40 20.17
C VAL A 74 -11.59 5.89 18.99
N ALA A 75 -12.76 6.48 19.21
CA ALA A 75 -13.58 7.03 18.13
C ALA A 75 -12.82 8.03 17.24
N LEU A 76 -12.07 8.97 17.84
CA LEU A 76 -11.24 9.94 17.11
C LEU A 76 -10.11 9.26 16.31
N SER A 77 -9.51 8.18 16.84
CA SER A 77 -8.49 7.38 16.14
C SER A 77 -9.02 6.64 14.91
N LEU A 78 -10.34 6.37 14.84
CA LEU A 78 -10.96 5.78 13.66
C LEU A 78 -10.91 6.70 12.43
N ILE A 79 -10.77 8.02 12.60
CA ILE A 79 -10.69 8.95 11.46
C ILE A 79 -9.43 8.67 10.62
N PRO A 80 -8.19 8.68 11.17
CA PRO A 80 -7.00 8.30 10.41
C PRO A 80 -6.96 6.80 10.06
N ALA A 81 -7.61 5.90 10.82
CA ALA A 81 -7.70 4.48 10.46
C ALA A 81 -8.57 4.28 9.20
N ALA A 82 -9.79 4.79 9.19
CA ALA A 82 -10.67 4.77 8.02
C ALA A 82 -10.07 5.53 6.82
N PHE A 83 -9.26 6.57 7.05
CA PHE A 83 -8.50 7.22 5.97
C PHE A 83 -7.35 6.36 5.42
N ARG A 84 -6.81 5.40 6.17
CA ARG A 84 -5.83 4.41 5.67
C ARG A 84 -6.50 3.21 4.99
N MET A 85 -7.68 2.81 5.47
CA MET A 85 -8.51 1.73 4.90
C MET A 85 -9.33 2.18 3.68
N SER A 86 -9.43 3.50 3.47
CA SER A 86 -10.00 4.13 2.28
C SER A 86 -9.22 3.75 1.03
N ASP A 87 -9.90 3.15 0.04
CA ASP A 87 -9.47 3.13 -1.36
C ASP A 87 -9.38 4.58 -1.89
N ARG A 88 -8.25 5.24 -1.61
CA ARG A 88 -8.17 6.69 -1.70
C ARG A 88 -8.43 7.20 -3.13
N PRO A 89 -9.12 8.36 -3.23
CA PRO A 89 -10.00 8.66 -4.36
C PRO A 89 -9.26 8.96 -5.67
N LEU A 90 -10.03 9.25 -6.73
CA LEU A 90 -9.53 9.57 -8.07
C LEU A 90 -8.36 10.58 -8.10
N LEU A 91 -8.33 11.56 -7.18
CA LEU A 91 -7.20 12.49 -7.02
C LEU A 91 -5.90 11.81 -6.52
N ALA A 92 -6.01 10.89 -5.56
CA ALA A 92 -4.87 10.11 -5.07
C ALA A 92 -4.39 9.10 -6.12
N LEU A 93 -5.31 8.50 -6.88
CA LEU A 93 -4.98 7.66 -8.04
C LEU A 93 -4.29 8.47 -9.15
N GLY A 94 -4.76 9.69 -9.43
CA GLY A 94 -4.15 10.61 -10.39
C GLY A 94 -2.75 11.06 -9.98
N LEU A 95 -2.57 11.51 -8.73
CA LEU A 95 -1.27 11.89 -8.18
C LEU A 95 -0.30 10.70 -8.14
N LYS A 96 -0.77 9.52 -7.71
CA LYS A 96 0.02 8.28 -7.77
C LYS A 96 0.44 7.96 -9.20
N ARG A 97 -0.49 8.05 -10.17
CA ARG A 97 -0.19 7.79 -11.58
C ARG A 97 0.83 8.77 -12.15
N ALA A 98 0.74 10.05 -11.81
CA ALA A 98 1.71 11.06 -12.19
C ALA A 98 3.10 10.78 -11.59
N LEU A 99 3.15 10.37 -10.32
CA LEU A 99 4.40 9.98 -9.64
C LEU A 99 5.02 8.69 -10.24
N ASP A 100 4.20 7.67 -10.50
CA ASP A 100 4.64 6.43 -11.16
C ASP A 100 5.25 6.73 -12.56
N ILE A 101 4.62 7.62 -13.34
CA ILE A 101 5.15 8.05 -14.64
C ILE A 101 6.43 8.88 -14.46
N PHE A 102 6.43 9.89 -13.59
CA PHE A 102 7.58 10.79 -13.38
C PHE A 102 8.84 10.01 -12.97
N ILE A 103 8.72 9.11 -11.99
CA ILE A 103 9.83 8.26 -11.56
C ILE A 103 10.23 7.29 -12.68
N ALA A 104 9.28 6.65 -13.37
CA ALA A 104 9.62 5.72 -14.46
C ALA A 104 10.34 6.42 -15.64
N VAL A 105 9.95 7.65 -16.01
CA VAL A 105 10.66 8.46 -17.02
C VAL A 105 12.05 8.84 -16.53
N GLY A 106 12.18 9.33 -15.29
CA GLY A 106 13.47 9.70 -14.70
C GLY A 106 14.44 8.51 -14.59
N SER A 107 13.96 7.36 -14.11
CA SER A 107 14.72 6.11 -14.06
C SER A 107 15.09 5.61 -15.46
N LEU A 108 14.20 5.67 -16.44
CA LEU A 108 14.54 5.28 -17.82
C LEU A 108 15.62 6.20 -18.41
N ALA A 109 15.49 7.52 -18.25
CA ALA A 109 16.48 8.48 -18.74
C ALA A 109 17.86 8.27 -18.09
N LEU A 110 17.91 8.10 -16.77
CA LEU A 110 19.14 7.84 -16.03
C LEU A 110 19.79 6.49 -16.39
N LEU A 111 18.97 5.45 -16.59
CA LEU A 111 19.45 4.09 -16.85
C LEU A 111 19.64 3.76 -18.33
N MET A 112 19.29 4.66 -19.28
CA MET A 112 19.45 4.41 -20.73
C MET A 112 20.82 3.83 -21.13
N PRO A 113 21.97 4.37 -20.65
CA PRO A 113 23.29 3.81 -20.99
C PRO A 113 23.47 2.36 -20.52
N LEU A 114 22.95 2.01 -19.34
CA LEU A 114 22.97 0.64 -18.82
C LEU A 114 22.05 -0.27 -19.65
N LEU A 115 20.84 0.17 -19.97
CA LEU A 115 19.86 -0.59 -20.74
C LEU A 115 20.36 -0.89 -22.16
N ILE A 116 21.04 0.08 -22.80
CA ILE A 116 21.69 -0.09 -24.11
C ILE A 116 22.87 -1.06 -24.00
N SER A 117 23.71 -0.94 -22.98
CA SER A 117 24.85 -1.85 -22.74
C SER A 117 24.38 -3.30 -22.55
N VAL A 118 23.37 -3.51 -21.71
CA VAL A 118 22.73 -4.82 -21.47
C VAL A 118 22.11 -5.37 -22.76
N ALA A 119 21.43 -4.53 -23.54
CA ALA A 119 20.88 -4.91 -24.84
C ALA A 119 21.96 -5.40 -25.83
N ILE A 120 23.12 -4.74 -25.84
CA ILE A 120 24.28 -5.14 -26.67
C ILE A 120 24.83 -6.49 -26.19
N PHE A 121 25.09 -6.68 -24.89
CA PHE A 121 25.60 -7.98 -24.38
C PHE A 121 24.66 -9.15 -24.70
N ILE A 122 23.36 -9.00 -24.47
CA ILE A 122 22.33 -10.02 -24.81
C ILE A 122 22.34 -10.34 -26.31
N ARG A 123 22.59 -9.34 -27.17
CA ARG A 123 22.55 -9.48 -28.62
C ARG A 123 23.83 -10.05 -29.22
N ILE A 124 24.96 -9.93 -28.52
CA ILE A 124 26.24 -10.58 -28.83
C ILE A 124 26.23 -12.04 -28.36
N GLU A 125 25.80 -12.32 -27.12
CA GLU A 125 25.89 -13.65 -26.52
C GLU A 125 25.05 -14.70 -27.27
N SER A 126 23.89 -14.35 -27.82
CA SER A 126 23.13 -15.25 -28.69
C SER A 126 22.18 -14.52 -29.64
N ARG A 127 21.85 -15.13 -30.78
CA ARG A 127 20.80 -14.65 -31.70
C ARG A 127 19.43 -14.73 -31.02
N GLY A 128 18.57 -13.73 -31.23
CA GLY A 128 17.20 -13.70 -30.70
C GLY A 128 16.73 -12.29 -30.29
N PRO A 129 15.50 -12.15 -29.74
CA PRO A 129 14.98 -10.88 -29.25
C PRO A 129 15.68 -10.47 -27.96
N ILE A 130 15.96 -9.17 -27.80
CA ILE A 130 16.60 -8.62 -26.60
C ILE A 130 15.64 -8.55 -25.42
N VAL A 131 14.37 -8.20 -25.68
CA VAL A 131 13.29 -8.11 -24.69
C VAL A 131 12.27 -9.21 -24.97
N VAL A 132 11.97 -10.00 -23.95
CA VAL A 132 10.90 -11.02 -23.95
C VAL A 132 9.64 -10.47 -23.28
N LYS A 133 8.50 -11.09 -23.58
CA LYS A 133 7.18 -10.73 -23.05
C LYS A 133 6.62 -11.93 -22.29
N HIS A 134 6.29 -11.76 -21.01
CA HIS A 134 5.65 -12.80 -20.20
C HIS A 134 4.25 -12.35 -19.80
N THR A 135 3.22 -13.11 -20.16
CA THR A 135 1.84 -12.83 -19.75
C THR A 135 1.70 -12.95 -18.22
N ARG A 136 1.12 -11.94 -17.59
CA ARG A 136 0.78 -11.93 -16.15
C ARG A 136 -0.63 -11.39 -15.93
N LEU A 137 -1.22 -11.76 -14.80
CA LEU A 137 -2.49 -11.25 -14.32
C LEU A 137 -2.30 -9.87 -13.69
N GLY A 138 -3.09 -8.88 -14.12
CA GLY A 138 -3.05 -7.49 -13.66
C GLY A 138 -4.38 -7.02 -13.05
N LYS A 139 -4.58 -5.70 -13.03
CA LYS A 139 -5.73 -5.06 -12.38
C LYS A 139 -7.07 -5.59 -12.96
N GLY A 140 -7.96 -6.05 -12.07
CA GLY A 140 -9.29 -6.54 -12.44
C GLY A 140 -9.26 -7.81 -13.28
N GLY A 141 -8.28 -8.70 -13.07
CA GLY A 141 -8.17 -9.98 -13.76
C GLY A 141 -7.73 -9.90 -15.23
N LYS A 142 -7.44 -8.69 -15.74
CA LYS A 142 -6.97 -8.52 -17.12
C LYS A 142 -5.51 -8.96 -17.24
N THR A 143 -5.20 -9.77 -18.24
CA THR A 143 -3.83 -10.19 -18.54
C THR A 143 -3.08 -9.11 -19.33
N PHE A 144 -1.77 -9.00 -19.09
CA PHE A 144 -0.91 -8.06 -19.79
C PHE A 144 0.52 -8.63 -20.00
N PRO A 145 1.29 -8.13 -20.99
CA PRO A 145 2.63 -8.60 -21.28
C PRO A 145 3.69 -7.85 -20.46
N VAL A 146 4.24 -8.48 -19.42
CA VAL A 146 5.40 -7.99 -18.68
C VAL A 146 6.65 -8.04 -19.56
N PHE A 147 7.35 -6.93 -19.72
CA PHE A 147 8.63 -6.87 -20.43
C PHE A 147 9.80 -7.24 -19.52
N LYS A 148 10.67 -8.13 -19.97
CA LYS A 148 11.95 -8.44 -19.33
C LYS A 148 13.06 -8.53 -20.35
N PHE A 149 14.30 -8.30 -19.94
CA PHE A 149 15.43 -8.70 -20.79
C PHE A 149 15.48 -10.22 -20.94
N ARG A 150 15.89 -10.70 -22.11
CA ARG A 150 16.10 -12.12 -22.37
C ARG A 150 17.27 -12.64 -21.53
N THR A 151 17.00 -13.57 -20.64
CA THR A 151 17.99 -14.22 -19.75
C THR A 151 18.22 -15.70 -20.06
N MET A 152 17.56 -16.22 -21.10
CA MET A 152 17.67 -17.61 -21.57
C MET A 152 17.98 -17.64 -23.06
N TYR A 153 18.64 -18.71 -23.53
CA TYR A 153 18.78 -19.00 -24.95
C TYR A 153 17.38 -19.12 -25.59
N SER A 154 17.25 -18.66 -26.83
CA SER A 154 16.00 -18.75 -27.62
C SER A 154 16.10 -19.77 -28.76
N ASP A 155 17.02 -20.72 -28.64
CA ASP A 155 17.08 -21.91 -29.48
C ASP A 155 16.30 -23.04 -28.79
N LYS A 156 15.42 -23.70 -29.55
CA LYS A 156 14.53 -24.77 -29.06
C LYS A 156 15.28 -26.06 -28.72
N SER A 157 16.53 -26.22 -29.14
CA SER A 157 17.40 -27.32 -28.67
C SER A 157 17.49 -27.37 -27.13
N TYR A 158 17.36 -26.22 -26.48
CA TYR A 158 17.38 -26.06 -25.03
C TYR A 158 16.02 -26.34 -24.35
N ASP A 159 14.90 -26.40 -25.09
CA ASP A 159 13.58 -26.66 -24.50
C ASP A 159 13.48 -28.09 -23.95
N ALA A 160 14.16 -29.05 -24.58
CA ALA A 160 14.28 -30.44 -24.11
C ALA A 160 15.02 -30.59 -22.76
N LEU A 161 15.68 -29.52 -22.29
CA LEU A 161 16.37 -29.48 -20.99
C LEU A 161 15.48 -28.91 -19.87
N ALA A 162 14.24 -28.53 -20.17
CA ALA A 162 13.29 -28.02 -19.19
C ALA A 162 12.88 -29.11 -18.17
N GLY A 163 12.95 -28.79 -16.88
CA GLY A 163 12.51 -29.69 -15.80
C GLY A 163 13.50 -30.80 -15.41
N LEU A 164 14.60 -30.97 -16.15
CA LEU A 164 15.69 -31.88 -15.77
C LEU A 164 16.47 -31.33 -14.56
N ALA A 165 16.90 -32.22 -13.67
CA ALA A 165 17.53 -31.89 -12.39
C ALA A 165 19.01 -31.48 -12.50
N PHE A 166 19.29 -30.37 -13.19
CA PHE A 166 20.62 -29.78 -13.27
C PHE A 166 20.93 -28.87 -12.07
N ARG A 167 22.20 -28.81 -11.64
CA ARG A 167 22.68 -27.88 -10.59
C ARG A 167 22.55 -26.41 -10.99
N SER A 168 22.53 -26.13 -12.29
CA SER A 168 22.22 -24.83 -12.89
C SER A 168 21.42 -25.08 -14.17
N ASP A 169 20.36 -24.30 -14.39
CA ASP A 169 19.50 -24.44 -15.57
C ASP A 169 20.29 -24.08 -16.84
N PRO A 170 20.59 -25.05 -17.74
CA PRO A 170 21.49 -24.86 -18.87
C PRO A 170 20.90 -23.95 -19.95
N ARG A 171 19.61 -23.61 -19.84
CA ARG A 171 18.91 -22.68 -20.72
C ARG A 171 19.25 -21.23 -20.41
N ILE A 172 19.78 -20.93 -19.21
CA ILE A 172 20.17 -19.58 -18.77
C ILE A 172 21.53 -19.20 -19.39
N THR A 173 21.63 -18.00 -19.97
CA THR A 173 22.89 -17.51 -20.55
C THR A 173 23.82 -16.91 -19.47
N ARG A 174 25.11 -16.68 -19.76
CA ARG A 174 26.05 -16.12 -18.76
C ARG A 174 25.66 -14.69 -18.38
N THR A 175 25.36 -13.84 -19.37
CA THR A 175 24.78 -12.51 -19.09
C THR A 175 23.42 -12.66 -18.41
N GLY A 176 22.59 -13.59 -18.85
CA GLY A 176 21.27 -13.86 -18.27
C GLY A 176 21.29 -14.24 -16.78
N SER A 177 22.31 -14.98 -16.35
CA SER A 177 22.54 -15.34 -14.94
C SER A 177 22.84 -14.09 -14.09
N PHE A 178 23.80 -13.26 -14.54
CA PHE A 178 24.14 -11.99 -13.89
C PHE A 178 22.93 -11.04 -13.80
N LEU A 179 22.15 -10.92 -14.88
CA LEU A 179 20.95 -10.07 -14.93
C LEU A 179 19.85 -10.52 -13.97
N ARG A 180 19.74 -11.83 -13.68
CA ARG A 180 18.80 -12.37 -12.67
C ARG A 180 19.27 -12.13 -11.24
N ILE A 181 20.57 -12.32 -10.97
CA ILE A 181 21.16 -12.09 -9.64
C ILE A 181 21.05 -10.62 -9.24
N THR A 182 21.17 -9.71 -10.20
CA THR A 182 21.09 -8.25 -10.00
C THR A 182 19.69 -7.68 -10.20
N SER A 183 18.69 -8.49 -10.58
CA SER A 183 17.35 -8.06 -11.03
C SER A 183 17.34 -7.04 -12.18
N ILE A 184 18.47 -6.82 -12.87
CA ILE A 184 18.56 -5.92 -14.03
C ILE A 184 17.68 -6.43 -15.19
N ASP A 185 17.37 -7.74 -15.23
CA ASP A 185 16.41 -8.29 -16.20
C ASP A 185 14.99 -7.73 -16.07
N GLU A 186 14.63 -7.19 -14.90
CA GLU A 186 13.33 -6.61 -14.59
C GLU A 186 13.17 -5.16 -15.07
N LEU A 187 14.26 -4.42 -15.37
CA LEU A 187 14.19 -2.98 -15.69
C LEU A 187 13.30 -2.60 -16.89
N PRO A 188 13.12 -3.43 -17.94
CA PRO A 188 12.16 -3.13 -19.00
C PRO A 188 10.70 -3.01 -18.53
N GLN A 189 10.35 -3.45 -17.32
CA GLN A 189 9.03 -3.23 -16.71
C GLN A 189 8.70 -1.74 -16.48
N LEU A 190 9.71 -0.85 -16.46
CA LEU A 190 9.46 0.59 -16.48
C LEU A 190 8.60 1.02 -17.70
N PHE A 191 8.71 0.31 -18.84
CA PHE A 191 7.82 0.54 -19.99
C PHE A 191 6.38 0.06 -19.75
N ASN A 192 6.15 -0.97 -18.93
CA ASN A 192 4.81 -1.36 -18.47
C ASN A 192 4.21 -0.31 -17.53
N VAL A 193 5.04 0.31 -16.68
CA VAL A 193 4.62 1.46 -15.87
C VAL A 193 4.23 2.63 -16.77
N LEU A 194 5.03 3.00 -17.78
CA LEU A 194 4.65 4.08 -18.72
C LEU A 194 3.34 3.78 -19.47
N ARG A 195 3.11 2.54 -19.90
CA ARG A 195 1.85 2.12 -20.55
C ARG A 195 0.63 2.14 -19.63
N GLY A 196 0.83 1.99 -18.32
CA GLY A 196 -0.25 1.85 -17.35
C GLY A 196 -0.69 0.42 -17.09
N ASP A 197 0.02 -0.57 -17.62
CA ASP A 197 -0.16 -1.98 -17.26
C ASP A 197 0.26 -2.22 -15.79
N MET A 198 1.24 -1.43 -15.31
CA MET A 198 1.86 -1.57 -13.99
C MET A 198 1.99 -0.22 -13.25
N SER A 199 2.35 -0.34 -11.97
CA SER A 199 2.67 0.71 -11.00
C SER A 199 4.01 0.36 -10.36
N LEU A 200 4.81 1.36 -9.92
CA LEU A 200 6.11 1.09 -9.28
C LEU A 200 5.95 0.44 -7.90
N VAL A 201 4.82 0.68 -7.23
CA VAL A 201 4.46 0.07 -5.95
C VAL A 201 3.06 -0.54 -6.07
N GLY A 202 2.96 -1.85 -5.88
CA GLY A 202 1.68 -2.58 -5.95
C GLY A 202 1.87 -4.09 -5.77
N PRO A 203 0.78 -4.87 -5.79
CA PRO A 203 0.84 -6.33 -5.69
C PRO A 203 1.65 -6.97 -6.82
N ARG A 204 2.35 -8.07 -6.53
CA ARG A 204 3.12 -8.81 -7.53
C ARG A 204 2.20 -9.42 -8.58
N ALA A 205 2.52 -9.24 -9.86
CA ALA A 205 1.75 -9.83 -10.96
C ALA A 205 2.08 -11.34 -11.11
N TYR A 206 1.09 -12.20 -10.92
CA TYR A 206 1.22 -13.66 -10.99
C TYR A 206 1.05 -14.17 -12.44
N PRO A 207 1.57 -15.36 -12.80
CA PRO A 207 1.16 -16.04 -14.02
C PRO A 207 -0.38 -16.22 -14.05
N PRO A 208 -1.01 -16.25 -15.23
CA PRO A 208 -2.35 -16.81 -15.33
C PRO A 208 -2.34 -18.28 -14.90
N ILE A 209 -3.46 -18.73 -14.35
CA ILE A 209 -3.77 -20.13 -14.01
C ILE A 209 -4.47 -20.74 -15.24
#